data_AF-A0A642UYL1-F1
#
_entry.id   AF-A0A642UYL1-F1
#
_cell.length_a   1.000
_cell.length_b   1.000
_cell.length_c   1.000
_cell.angle_alpha   90.00
_cell.angle_beta   90.00
_cell.angle_gamma   90.00
#
_symmetry.space_group_name_H-M   'P 1'
#
loop_
_entity.id
_entity.type
_entity.pdbx_description
1 polymer ?
#
loop_
_entity_poly.entity_id
_entity_poly.type
_entity_poly.pdbx_seq_one_letter_code
_entity_poly.pdbx_strand_id
1 'polypeptide(L)'
;MKNLLVLALASVAVAIKNRDVLQFNNFGFDGDYTPVSQLNNPDSDQCSCQVGDPVKFSGANSPLDGEVAVQFQGPLKLLSFYAYSSEDYKLNSGDSQWTTIGKWDGNTAENITFLTPQGQDSKCLGKALVYAGSDGGASDQPETLSTNTELTSDQQIIIYSNDTCGDSGVNGDCGVYRDGIPAYHGFSGKAKLFVFKWQRLGNADNLDKTAIRVLNAQIPRTSNNYRDKDNADCSCWRSGCGEFAVFEPMHKDYRRRFRPTLYDRQHTDDIDGGNTIDGYTNIGDGDVSGAILFAADGTVVVFSNGNSDQLVTNDDMTSAKVNAAADDIKKKRVKDLNKKSGKGNKDRKGAAAGLTVPRVTLAVAVAAMLACVV
;
A
#
# COMPACT_ATOMS: atom_id res chain seq x y z
N MET A 1 12.56 52.18 -27.51
CA MET A 1 13.21 50.85 -27.45
C MET A 1 12.46 50.03 -26.40
N LYS A 2 11.78 48.96 -26.82
CA LYS A 2 10.96 48.10 -25.95
C LYS A 2 11.88 47.27 -25.05
N ASN A 3 11.80 47.45 -23.73
CA ASN A 3 12.45 46.56 -22.77
C ASN A 3 11.69 45.23 -22.77
N LEU A 4 12.32 44.20 -23.34
CA LEU A 4 11.83 42.83 -23.32
C LEU A 4 12.07 42.27 -21.92
N LEU A 5 11.00 42.16 -21.12
CA LEU A 5 11.05 41.49 -19.83
C LEU A 5 11.02 39.97 -20.07
N VAL A 6 12.17 39.30 -19.97
CA VAL A 6 12.24 37.84 -20.03
C VAL A 6 11.89 37.30 -18.64
N LEU A 7 10.69 36.77 -18.47
CA LEU A 7 10.32 35.97 -17.29
C LEU A 7 10.96 34.58 -17.44
N ALA A 8 12.05 34.33 -16.72
CA ALA A 8 12.55 32.97 -16.54
C ALA A 8 11.75 32.27 -15.43
N LEU A 9 10.79 31.43 -15.80
CA LEU A 9 10.14 30.49 -14.88
C LEU A 9 11.12 29.34 -14.60
N ALA A 10 11.93 29.48 -13.56
CA ALA A 10 12.67 28.34 -13.01
C ALA A 10 11.69 27.47 -12.21
N SER A 11 11.07 26.50 -12.88
CA SER A 11 10.47 25.35 -12.19
C SER A 11 11.61 24.52 -11.62
N VAL A 12 11.88 24.68 -10.32
CA VAL A 12 12.74 23.74 -9.60
C VAL A 12 11.98 22.42 -9.50
N ALA A 13 12.20 21.52 -10.46
CA ALA A 13 11.77 20.14 -10.32
C ALA A 13 12.54 19.56 -9.12
N VAL A 14 11.82 19.28 -8.02
CA VAL A 14 12.40 18.50 -6.92
C VAL A 14 12.64 17.11 -7.47
N ALA A 15 13.92 16.74 -7.63
CA ALA A 15 14.26 15.38 -8.03
C ALA A 15 13.84 14.42 -6.92
N ILE A 16 12.86 13.55 -7.21
CA ILE A 16 12.49 12.42 -6.34
C ILE A 16 13.70 11.49 -6.25
N LYS A 17 14.07 11.07 -5.05
CA LYS A 17 15.32 10.30 -4.81
C LYS A 17 15.03 8.92 -4.23
N ASN A 18 15.95 7.99 -4.47
CA ASN A 18 15.97 6.67 -3.85
C ASN A 18 16.10 6.77 -2.31
N ARG A 19 15.37 5.92 -1.60
CA ARG A 19 15.27 5.85 -0.14
C ARG A 19 15.18 4.40 0.31
N ASP A 20 15.83 4.10 1.41
CA ASP A 20 15.80 2.76 2.03
C ASP A 20 14.75 2.71 3.16
N VAL A 21 14.31 3.89 3.64
CA VAL A 21 13.23 4.06 4.62
C VAL A 21 12.28 5.17 4.14
N LEU A 22 10.99 4.85 4.05
CA LEU A 22 9.92 5.78 3.70
C LEU A 22 8.91 5.82 4.84
N GLN A 23 8.80 6.96 5.51
CA GLN A 23 7.97 7.14 6.71
C GLN A 23 6.82 8.11 6.46
N PHE A 24 5.66 7.76 6.98
CA PHE A 24 4.49 8.62 7.10
C PHE A 24 4.28 8.96 8.58
N ASN A 25 4.03 10.23 8.86
CA ASN A 25 3.58 10.70 10.16
C ASN A 25 2.13 11.16 10.05
N ASN A 26 1.42 11.06 11.18
CA ASN A 26 0.00 11.39 11.26
C ASN A 26 -0.79 10.56 10.23
N PHE A 27 -0.53 9.25 10.22
CA PHE A 27 -1.08 8.35 9.22
C PHE A 27 -2.60 8.30 9.25
N GLY A 28 -3.19 8.27 10.45
CA GLY A 28 -4.62 8.26 10.63
C GLY A 28 -5.28 9.63 10.71
N PHE A 29 -6.59 9.65 10.52
CA PHE A 29 -7.45 10.82 10.62
C PHE A 29 -8.84 10.42 11.14
N ASP A 30 -9.63 11.43 11.51
CA ASP A 30 -11.03 11.24 11.88
C ASP A 30 -11.90 11.36 10.64
N GLY A 31 -12.81 10.41 10.45
CA GLY A 31 -13.66 10.38 9.27
C GLY A 31 -14.77 9.33 9.37
N ASP A 32 -15.34 9.04 8.21
CA ASP A 32 -16.27 7.94 8.02
C ASP A 32 -16.08 7.30 6.65
N TYR A 33 -16.51 6.05 6.53
CA TYR A 33 -16.68 5.35 5.27
C TYR A 33 -18.01 4.59 5.30
N THR A 34 -18.57 4.28 4.14
CA THR A 34 -19.79 3.47 4.02
C THR A 34 -19.41 2.04 3.66
N PRO A 35 -19.66 1.05 4.54
CA PRO A 35 -19.44 -0.36 4.23
C PRO A 35 -20.50 -0.86 3.24
N VAL A 36 -20.28 -2.05 2.67
CA VAL A 36 -21.33 -2.76 1.93
C VAL A 36 -22.32 -3.33 2.94
N SER A 37 -23.63 -3.12 2.72
CA SER A 37 -24.70 -3.67 3.54
C SER A 37 -25.38 -4.88 2.93
N GLN A 38 -25.36 -5.00 1.60
CA GLN A 38 -25.95 -6.13 0.89
C GLN A 38 -25.28 -6.36 -0.46
N LEU A 39 -25.09 -7.64 -0.81
CA LEU A 39 -24.72 -8.10 -2.14
C LEU A 39 -25.92 -8.87 -2.73
N ASN A 40 -26.43 -8.42 -3.87
CA ASN A 40 -27.55 -9.04 -4.55
C ASN A 40 -27.08 -9.73 -5.82
N ASN A 41 -27.40 -11.03 -5.97
CA ASN A 41 -27.00 -11.87 -7.10
C ASN A 41 -25.49 -11.77 -7.41
N PRO A 42 -24.59 -11.97 -6.43
CA PRO A 42 -23.18 -11.65 -6.57
C PRO A 42 -22.47 -12.44 -7.68
N ASP A 43 -23.00 -13.61 -8.08
CA ASP A 43 -22.44 -14.48 -9.11
C ASP A 43 -23.09 -14.30 -10.50
N SER A 44 -23.87 -13.24 -10.70
CA SER A 44 -24.65 -12.99 -11.92
C SER A 44 -24.28 -11.67 -12.60
N ASP A 45 -24.54 -11.56 -13.90
CA ASP A 45 -24.48 -10.29 -14.64
C ASP A 45 -25.52 -9.25 -14.18
N GLN A 46 -26.51 -9.67 -13.36
CA GLN A 46 -27.50 -8.81 -12.71
C GLN A 46 -27.11 -8.45 -11.26
N CYS A 47 -25.83 -8.58 -10.93
CA CYS A 47 -25.30 -8.21 -9.62
C CYS A 47 -25.61 -6.74 -9.28
N SER A 48 -25.82 -6.47 -8.00
CA SER A 48 -25.89 -5.10 -7.47
C SER A 48 -25.51 -5.09 -6.00
N CYS A 49 -25.12 -3.92 -5.50
CA CYS A 49 -24.66 -3.73 -4.13
C CYS A 49 -25.43 -2.59 -3.48
N GLN A 50 -25.59 -2.69 -2.16
CA GLN A 50 -26.11 -1.60 -1.34
C GLN A 50 -25.04 -1.22 -0.33
N VAL A 51 -24.95 0.07 -0.03
CA VAL A 51 -24.11 0.60 1.05
C VAL A 51 -24.90 0.67 2.35
N GLY A 52 -24.20 0.49 3.47
CA GLY A 52 -24.75 0.64 4.81
C GLY A 52 -24.63 2.06 5.34
N ASP A 53 -25.01 2.21 6.61
CA ASP A 53 -24.82 3.46 7.34
C ASP A 53 -23.33 3.81 7.45
N PRO A 54 -22.95 5.11 7.40
CA PRO A 54 -21.56 5.52 7.57
C PRO A 54 -20.97 5.05 8.92
N VAL A 55 -19.84 4.35 8.84
CA VAL A 55 -19.05 3.93 10.00
C VAL A 55 -18.02 5.01 10.29
N LYS A 56 -18.15 5.65 11.46
CA LYS A 56 -17.18 6.63 11.95
C LYS A 56 -15.93 5.94 12.46
N PHE A 57 -14.78 6.54 12.18
CA PHE A 57 -13.49 6.12 12.72
C PHE A 57 -12.69 7.32 13.20
N SER A 58 -11.77 7.06 14.11
CA SER A 58 -10.84 8.03 14.68
C SER A 58 -9.66 7.29 15.28
N GLY A 59 -8.46 7.83 15.15
CA GLY A 59 -7.28 7.20 15.73
C GLY A 59 -6.03 7.35 14.88
N ALA A 60 -4.92 6.92 15.44
CA ALA A 60 -3.60 7.23 14.91
C ALA A 60 -3.27 6.49 13.60
N ASN A 61 -3.88 5.34 13.36
CA ASN A 61 -3.74 4.54 12.13
C ASN A 61 -5.05 4.39 11.35
N SER A 62 -6.13 5.05 11.78
CA SER A 62 -7.46 4.86 11.20
C SER A 62 -7.55 5.40 9.78
N PRO A 63 -8.25 4.71 8.86
CA PRO A 63 -9.10 3.53 9.09
C PRO A 63 -8.39 2.16 9.03
N LEU A 64 -7.06 2.14 8.88
CA LEU A 64 -6.24 0.91 8.83
C LEU A 64 -5.77 0.44 10.22
N ASP A 65 -6.36 0.97 11.29
CA ASP A 65 -6.23 0.49 12.66
C ASP A 65 -7.08 -0.78 12.92
N GLY A 66 -8.15 -0.97 12.14
CA GLY A 66 -8.92 -2.22 12.09
C GLY A 66 -8.17 -3.40 11.46
N GLU A 67 -8.94 -4.43 11.07
CA GLU A 67 -8.42 -5.60 10.37
C GLU A 67 -7.91 -5.25 8.98
N VAL A 68 -6.70 -5.73 8.67
CA VAL A 68 -6.10 -5.57 7.34
C VAL A 68 -5.70 -6.90 6.74
N ALA A 69 -5.82 -7.02 5.42
CA ALA A 69 -5.29 -8.14 4.64
C ALA A 69 -4.12 -7.68 3.79
N VAL A 70 -3.11 -8.53 3.60
CA VAL A 70 -1.91 -8.18 2.82
C VAL A 70 -2.02 -8.82 1.44
N GLN A 71 -2.12 -8.00 0.41
CA GLN A 71 -2.21 -8.41 -0.99
C GLN A 71 -0.84 -8.36 -1.65
N PHE A 72 -0.49 -9.44 -2.35
CA PHE A 72 0.66 -9.58 -3.22
C PHE A 72 0.15 -9.78 -4.65
N GLN A 73 0.52 -8.89 -5.56
CA GLN A 73 0.17 -8.94 -6.98
C GLN A 73 1.43 -9.12 -7.81
N GLY A 74 1.42 -10.12 -8.69
CA GLY A 74 2.53 -10.40 -9.58
C GLY A 74 2.70 -9.38 -10.71
N PRO A 75 3.85 -9.42 -11.41
CA PRO A 75 4.83 -10.52 -11.39
C PRO A 75 5.80 -10.54 -10.19
N LEU A 76 5.63 -11.49 -9.27
CA LEU A 76 6.50 -11.64 -8.10
C LEU A 76 6.53 -13.09 -7.59
N LYS A 77 7.53 -13.39 -6.77
CA LYS A 77 7.60 -14.61 -5.97
C LYS A 77 7.64 -14.23 -4.50
N LEU A 78 6.73 -14.74 -3.68
CA LEU A 78 6.80 -14.60 -2.23
C LEU A 78 7.65 -15.75 -1.67
N LEU A 79 8.53 -15.45 -0.72
CA LEU A 79 9.45 -16.42 -0.12
C LEU A 79 9.15 -16.68 1.36
N SER A 80 8.68 -15.65 2.07
CA SER A 80 8.23 -15.75 3.45
C SER A 80 7.35 -14.56 3.82
N PHE A 81 6.52 -14.73 4.84
CA PHE A 81 5.63 -13.71 5.37
C PHE A 81 5.49 -13.85 6.89
N TYR A 82 5.59 -12.75 7.62
CA TYR A 82 5.42 -12.71 9.06
C TYR A 82 4.57 -11.50 9.41
N ALA A 83 3.61 -11.69 10.29
CA ALA A 83 2.77 -10.64 10.85
C ALA A 83 2.95 -10.63 12.37
N TYR A 84 3.25 -9.46 12.92
CA TYR A 84 3.37 -9.22 14.36
C TYR A 84 2.43 -8.10 14.78
N SER A 85 1.99 -8.14 16.03
CA SER A 85 1.29 -7.03 16.67
C SER A 85 1.93 -6.65 17.99
N SER A 86 1.67 -5.41 18.41
CA SER A 86 1.98 -4.89 19.72
C SER A 86 0.90 -3.91 20.16
N GLU A 87 0.63 -3.85 21.47
CA GLU A 87 -0.42 -2.99 22.03
C GLU A 87 -0.02 -1.52 22.13
N ASP A 88 1.28 -1.23 22.23
CA ASP A 88 1.75 0.11 22.58
C ASP A 88 3.04 0.54 21.89
N TYR A 89 3.61 -0.31 21.02
CA TYR A 89 4.87 0.00 20.36
C TYR A 89 4.81 1.31 19.59
N LYS A 90 5.79 2.18 19.87
CA LYS A 90 6.05 3.42 19.15
C LYS A 90 7.48 3.41 18.64
N LEU A 91 7.70 4.04 17.49
CA LEU A 91 9.04 4.10 16.93
C LEU A 91 9.97 4.88 17.88
N ASN A 92 11.13 4.32 18.19
CA ASN A 92 12.12 4.86 19.13
C ASN A 92 11.63 4.99 20.58
N SER A 93 10.57 4.28 20.97
CA SER A 93 10.22 4.11 22.39
C SER A 93 11.04 2.99 23.04
N GLY A 94 10.86 2.83 24.35
CA GLY A 94 11.38 1.67 25.10
C GLY A 94 10.73 0.36 24.66
N ASP A 95 11.03 -0.72 25.40
CA ASP A 95 10.59 -2.07 25.04
C ASP A 95 9.07 -2.26 25.14
N SER A 96 8.47 -2.70 24.05
CA SER A 96 7.12 -3.26 23.96
C SER A 96 7.15 -4.76 23.73
N GLN A 97 6.09 -5.44 24.16
CA GLN A 97 5.85 -6.85 23.86
C GLN A 97 5.31 -6.99 22.43
N TRP A 98 5.87 -7.95 21.69
CA TRP A 98 5.43 -8.30 20.34
C TRP A 98 4.89 -9.71 20.32
N THR A 99 3.77 -9.89 19.63
CA THR A 99 3.13 -11.19 19.43
C THR A 99 3.16 -11.53 17.95
N THR A 100 3.63 -12.73 17.60
CA THR A 100 3.45 -13.27 16.25
C THR A 100 1.99 -13.61 16.05
N ILE A 101 1.35 -12.96 15.08
CA ILE A 101 -0.08 -13.14 14.75
C ILE A 101 -0.29 -13.84 13.41
N GLY A 102 0.78 -14.15 12.68
CA GLY A 102 0.75 -14.98 11.48
C GLY A 102 2.16 -15.22 10.97
N LYS A 103 2.45 -16.42 10.47
CA LYS A 103 3.78 -16.79 9.97
C LYS A 103 3.70 -17.77 8.80
N TRP A 104 4.49 -17.51 7.78
CA TRP A 104 4.90 -18.43 6.73
C TRP A 104 6.41 -18.34 6.52
N ASP A 105 7.13 -19.43 6.76
CA ASP A 105 8.59 -19.45 6.57
C ASP A 105 9.04 -20.01 5.20
N GLY A 106 8.09 -20.26 4.31
CA GLY A 106 8.31 -20.93 3.04
C GLY A 106 7.89 -22.41 3.04
N ASN A 107 7.79 -23.02 4.22
CA ASN A 107 7.42 -24.43 4.36
C ASN A 107 6.20 -24.61 5.27
N THR A 108 6.18 -23.91 6.40
CA THR A 108 5.12 -24.03 7.41
C THR A 108 4.34 -22.73 7.50
N ALA A 109 3.02 -22.87 7.67
CA ALA A 109 2.06 -21.79 7.81
C ALA A 109 1.38 -21.91 9.17
N GLU A 110 1.45 -20.84 9.97
CA GLU A 110 0.81 -20.73 11.29
C GLU A 110 -0.05 -19.46 11.33
N ASN A 111 -1.32 -19.61 11.67
CA ASN A 111 -2.33 -18.55 11.70
C ASN A 111 -2.38 -17.67 10.43
N ILE A 112 -2.30 -18.29 9.26
CA ILE A 112 -2.50 -17.62 7.98
C ILE A 112 -3.34 -18.47 7.04
N THR A 113 -4.05 -17.80 6.14
CA THR A 113 -4.72 -18.43 5.01
C THR A 113 -4.37 -17.67 3.74
N PHE A 114 -3.95 -18.39 2.70
CA PHE A 114 -3.72 -17.83 1.38
C PHE A 114 -5.01 -17.90 0.55
N LEU A 115 -5.52 -16.74 0.14
CA LEU A 115 -6.67 -16.63 -0.76
C LEU A 115 -6.24 -16.01 -2.09
N THR A 116 -6.99 -16.26 -3.15
CA THR A 116 -6.76 -15.66 -4.46
C THR A 116 -8.10 -15.26 -5.11
N PRO A 117 -8.19 -14.11 -5.80
CA PRO A 117 -9.37 -13.73 -6.56
C PRO A 117 -9.41 -14.47 -7.91
N GLN A 118 -9.57 -15.79 -7.87
CA GLN A 118 -9.69 -16.65 -9.05
C GLN A 118 -10.96 -17.50 -9.04
N GLY A 119 -11.89 -17.21 -8.13
CA GLY A 119 -13.20 -17.85 -8.09
C GLY A 119 -14.14 -17.31 -9.16
N GLN A 120 -15.44 -17.55 -8.93
CA GLN A 120 -16.52 -17.15 -9.82
C GLN A 120 -16.44 -15.67 -10.18
N ASP A 121 -16.46 -15.36 -11.47
CA ASP A 121 -16.40 -13.99 -11.96
C ASP A 121 -17.76 -13.31 -11.86
N SER A 122 -17.74 -12.00 -11.62
CA SER A 122 -18.93 -11.17 -11.45
C SER A 122 -18.69 -9.83 -12.11
N LYS A 123 -19.66 -9.35 -12.87
CA LYS A 123 -19.54 -8.06 -13.56
C LYS A 123 -19.31 -6.89 -12.58
N CYS A 124 -19.91 -6.95 -11.39
CA CYS A 124 -19.86 -5.87 -10.40
C CYS A 124 -18.74 -6.07 -9.37
N LEU A 125 -18.52 -7.33 -8.97
CA LEU A 125 -17.62 -7.68 -7.86
C LEU A 125 -16.23 -8.15 -8.33
N GLY A 126 -16.09 -8.47 -9.61
CA GLY A 126 -14.95 -9.22 -10.12
C GLY A 126 -14.92 -10.66 -9.59
N LYS A 127 -13.75 -11.28 -9.70
CA LYS A 127 -13.54 -12.67 -9.27
C LYS A 127 -13.63 -12.81 -7.76
N ALA A 128 -14.41 -13.79 -7.30
CA ALA A 128 -14.54 -14.16 -5.90
C ALA A 128 -13.19 -14.61 -5.31
N LEU A 129 -13.02 -14.42 -4.01
CA LEU A 129 -11.97 -15.13 -3.28
C LEU A 129 -12.26 -16.62 -3.25
N VAL A 130 -11.21 -17.40 -3.43
CA VAL A 130 -11.13 -18.85 -3.21
C VAL A 130 -9.81 -19.15 -2.52
N TYR A 131 -9.60 -20.37 -2.03
CA TYR A 131 -8.29 -20.76 -1.52
C TYR A 131 -7.25 -20.67 -2.63
N ALA A 132 -6.05 -20.22 -2.26
CA ALA A 132 -4.91 -20.34 -3.15
C ALA A 132 -4.28 -21.72 -3.00
N GLY A 133 -4.07 -22.41 -4.11
CA GLY A 133 -3.24 -23.60 -4.17
C GLY A 133 -1.77 -23.29 -3.94
N SER A 134 -0.96 -24.35 -3.80
CA SER A 134 0.48 -24.20 -3.63
C SER A 134 1.17 -23.41 -4.75
N ASP A 135 0.63 -23.39 -5.97
CA ASP A 135 1.09 -22.62 -7.13
C ASP A 135 0.47 -21.20 -7.25
N GLY A 136 -0.32 -20.80 -6.25
CA GLY A 136 -1.04 -19.53 -6.22
C GLY A 136 -2.25 -19.46 -7.16
N GLY A 137 -2.65 -20.58 -7.76
CA GLY A 137 -3.91 -20.76 -8.49
C GLY A 137 -5.10 -20.96 -7.54
N ALA A 138 -6.31 -21.13 -8.08
CA ALA A 138 -7.47 -21.52 -7.28
C ALA A 138 -7.33 -22.97 -6.75
N SER A 139 -7.73 -23.20 -5.50
CA SER A 139 -7.87 -24.52 -4.90
C SER A 139 -9.20 -24.66 -4.16
N ASP A 140 -9.69 -25.89 -4.04
CA ASP A 140 -10.92 -26.22 -3.32
C ASP A 140 -10.72 -26.30 -1.80
N GLN A 141 -9.47 -26.32 -1.33
CA GLN A 141 -9.08 -26.47 0.08
C GLN A 141 -7.90 -25.55 0.41
N PRO A 142 -7.71 -25.17 1.69
CA PRO A 142 -6.55 -24.37 2.09
C PRO A 142 -5.24 -25.13 1.86
N GLU A 143 -4.30 -24.50 1.16
CA GLU A 143 -2.95 -25.02 0.93
C GLU A 143 -1.89 -24.02 1.40
N THR A 144 -0.68 -24.52 1.63
CA THR A 144 0.49 -23.67 1.85
C THR A 144 1.10 -23.31 0.49
N LEU A 145 1.37 -22.03 0.27
CA LEU A 145 2.06 -21.55 -0.93
C LEU A 145 3.46 -22.18 -1.02
N SER A 146 3.90 -22.54 -2.22
CA SER A 146 5.28 -22.96 -2.47
C SER A 146 6.21 -21.74 -2.59
N THR A 147 7.43 -21.82 -2.08
CA THR A 147 8.45 -20.77 -2.32
C THR A 147 8.88 -20.65 -3.78
N ASN A 148 8.51 -21.61 -4.62
CA ASN A 148 8.78 -21.58 -6.05
C ASN A 148 7.63 -20.96 -6.86
N THR A 149 6.58 -20.49 -6.19
CA THR A 149 5.39 -19.94 -6.85
C THR A 149 5.66 -18.58 -7.47
N GLU A 150 5.68 -18.55 -8.79
CA GLU A 150 5.75 -17.32 -9.57
C GLU A 150 4.34 -16.81 -9.84
N LEU A 151 3.93 -15.76 -9.13
CA LEU A 151 2.70 -15.05 -9.48
C LEU A 151 2.95 -14.34 -10.79
N THR A 152 2.11 -14.61 -11.80
CA THR A 152 2.16 -13.94 -13.09
C THR A 152 1.55 -12.54 -13.02
N SER A 153 1.62 -11.78 -14.11
CA SER A 153 1.02 -10.44 -14.19
C SER A 153 -0.47 -10.49 -13.83
N ASP A 154 -0.91 -9.58 -12.95
CA ASP A 154 -2.28 -9.48 -12.43
C ASP A 154 -2.77 -10.67 -11.56
N GLN A 155 -1.99 -11.75 -11.43
CA GLN A 155 -2.26 -12.81 -10.47
C GLN A 155 -2.00 -12.28 -9.05
N GLN A 156 -2.91 -12.61 -8.13
CA GLN A 156 -2.91 -12.07 -6.78
C GLN A 156 -3.01 -13.18 -5.74
N ILE A 157 -2.32 -12.98 -4.62
CA ILE A 157 -2.52 -13.70 -3.37
C ILE A 157 -2.83 -12.69 -2.29
N ILE A 158 -3.80 -12.99 -1.44
CA ILE A 158 -4.21 -12.15 -0.33
C ILE A 158 -4.11 -13.01 0.93
N ILE A 159 -3.33 -12.52 1.89
CA ILE A 159 -3.07 -13.23 3.14
C ILE A 159 -3.99 -12.65 4.22
N TYR A 160 -4.79 -13.54 4.81
CA TYR A 160 -5.59 -13.33 6.02
C TYR A 160 -5.02 -14.13 7.18
N SER A 161 -5.53 -13.93 8.39
CA SER A 161 -5.34 -14.88 9.49
C SER A 161 -6.03 -16.21 9.19
N ASN A 162 -5.88 -17.22 10.05
CA ASN A 162 -6.62 -18.49 9.93
C ASN A 162 -7.89 -18.52 10.81
N ASP A 163 -8.29 -17.37 11.38
CA ASP A 163 -9.52 -17.23 12.14
C ASP A 163 -10.68 -17.02 11.15
N THR A 164 -11.61 -17.99 11.10
CA THR A 164 -12.77 -17.95 10.20
C THR A 164 -13.78 -16.91 10.66
N CYS A 165 -14.36 -16.19 9.72
CA CYS A 165 -15.49 -15.30 9.98
C CYS A 165 -16.73 -16.09 10.46
N GLY A 166 -17.55 -15.45 11.29
CA GLY A 166 -18.93 -15.82 11.49
C GLY A 166 -19.80 -15.46 10.27
N ASP A 167 -21.12 -15.50 10.47
CA ASP A 167 -22.08 -15.27 9.40
C ASP A 167 -21.94 -13.87 8.76
N SER A 168 -21.98 -13.82 7.43
CA SER A 168 -22.01 -12.58 6.64
C SER A 168 -23.16 -11.69 7.05
N GLY A 169 -22.88 -10.41 7.29
CA GLY A 169 -23.91 -9.42 7.58
C GLY A 169 -23.36 -8.12 8.11
N VAL A 170 -24.19 -7.07 8.13
CA VAL A 170 -23.81 -5.74 8.64
C VAL A 170 -23.34 -5.72 10.09
N ASN A 171 -23.83 -6.68 10.89
CA ASN A 171 -23.43 -6.87 12.29
C ASN A 171 -22.54 -8.11 12.48
N GLY A 172 -22.13 -8.76 11.39
CA GLY A 172 -21.19 -9.87 11.42
C GLY A 172 -19.81 -9.38 11.82
N ASP A 173 -19.02 -10.27 12.41
CA ASP A 173 -17.66 -10.00 12.87
C ASP A 173 -16.71 -9.58 11.71
N CYS A 174 -16.97 -10.09 10.51
CA CYS A 174 -16.28 -9.73 9.27
C CYS A 174 -17.05 -8.77 8.35
N GLY A 175 -18.23 -8.31 8.77
CA GLY A 175 -19.13 -7.54 7.92
C GLY A 175 -19.73 -8.38 6.79
N VAL A 176 -20.17 -7.70 5.73
CA VAL A 176 -20.72 -8.37 4.54
C VAL A 176 -19.58 -8.90 3.67
N TYR A 177 -19.72 -10.15 3.25
CA TYR A 177 -18.87 -10.79 2.26
C TYR A 177 -19.71 -11.65 1.30
N ARG A 178 -19.15 -11.97 0.12
CA ARG A 178 -19.84 -12.72 -0.93
C ARG A 178 -20.21 -14.14 -0.46
N ASP A 179 -21.41 -14.58 -0.77
CA ASP A 179 -21.86 -15.92 -0.40
C ASP A 179 -20.96 -17.01 -1.03
N GLY A 180 -20.74 -18.10 -0.30
CA GLY A 180 -19.96 -19.26 -0.76
C GLY A 180 -18.44 -19.09 -0.85
N ILE A 181 -17.86 -17.94 -0.46
CA ILE A 181 -16.40 -17.77 -0.43
C ILE A 181 -15.80 -18.18 0.93
N PRO A 182 -14.52 -18.60 0.99
CA PRO A 182 -13.78 -18.59 2.24
C PRO A 182 -13.64 -17.16 2.78
N ALA A 183 -14.04 -16.96 4.03
CA ALA A 183 -13.97 -15.66 4.71
C ALA A 183 -13.23 -15.80 6.04
N TYR A 184 -12.18 -15.00 6.20
CA TYR A 184 -11.30 -14.99 7.36
C TYR A 184 -11.12 -13.57 7.90
N HIS A 185 -10.77 -13.49 9.18
CA HIS A 185 -10.36 -12.25 9.82
C HIS A 185 -9.03 -11.75 9.27
N GLY A 186 -8.91 -10.44 9.09
CA GLY A 186 -7.61 -9.82 8.79
C GLY A 186 -6.71 -9.76 10.01
N PHE A 187 -5.52 -9.20 9.83
CA PHE A 187 -4.60 -8.93 10.94
C PHE A 187 -5.00 -7.64 11.65
N SER A 188 -5.22 -7.72 12.97
CA SER A 188 -5.55 -6.57 13.81
C SER A 188 -4.38 -6.19 14.74
N GLY A 189 -4.55 -5.12 15.50
CA GLY A 189 -3.57 -4.61 16.47
C GLY A 189 -3.34 -3.12 16.34
N LYS A 190 -3.04 -2.46 17.47
CA LYS A 190 -2.73 -1.02 17.52
C LYS A 190 -1.43 -0.70 16.79
N ALA A 191 -0.38 -1.47 17.10
CA ALA A 191 0.81 -1.56 16.27
C ALA A 191 0.81 -2.89 15.51
N LYS A 192 1.14 -2.84 14.22
CA LYS A 192 1.24 -3.99 13.32
C LYS A 192 2.57 -3.93 12.59
N LEU A 193 3.24 -5.07 12.43
CA LEU A 193 4.46 -5.19 11.64
C LEU A 193 4.32 -6.38 10.68
N PHE A 194 4.38 -6.10 9.38
CA PHE A 194 4.43 -7.12 8.35
C PHE A 194 5.85 -7.20 7.80
N VAL A 195 6.44 -8.39 7.76
CA VAL A 195 7.80 -8.64 7.28
C VAL A 195 7.75 -9.75 6.25
N PHE A 196 8.41 -9.58 5.10
CA PHE A 196 8.36 -10.56 4.03
C PHE A 196 9.64 -10.57 3.21
N LYS A 197 9.99 -11.74 2.67
CA LYS A 197 10.96 -11.86 1.58
C LYS A 197 10.23 -12.15 0.28
N TRP A 198 10.67 -11.52 -0.79
CA TRP A 198 10.05 -11.66 -2.10
C TRP A 198 11.07 -11.38 -3.21
N GLN A 199 10.74 -11.82 -4.42
CA GLN A 199 11.48 -11.47 -5.63
C GLN A 199 10.53 -10.76 -6.58
N ARG A 200 10.97 -9.63 -7.14
CA ARG A 200 10.31 -9.04 -8.29
C ARG A 200 10.63 -9.89 -9.51
N LEU A 201 9.62 -10.36 -10.22
CA LEU A 201 9.79 -11.03 -11.50
C LEU A 201 9.56 -10.02 -12.62
N GLY A 202 10.12 -10.23 -13.82
CA GLY A 202 9.71 -9.38 -14.94
C GLY A 202 10.51 -9.53 -16.22
N ASN A 203 9.75 -9.55 -17.32
CA ASN A 203 10.15 -9.13 -18.66
C ASN A 203 9.27 -7.93 -19.13
N ALA A 204 9.71 -7.31 -20.24
CA ALA A 204 9.50 -5.93 -20.66
C ALA A 204 8.10 -5.47 -21.10
N ASP A 205 7.02 -6.21 -20.85
CA ASP A 205 5.69 -5.82 -21.35
C ASP A 205 4.96 -4.85 -20.40
N ASN A 206 4.17 -3.94 -20.98
CA ASN A 206 3.48 -2.80 -20.35
C ASN A 206 2.45 -3.15 -19.23
N LEU A 207 2.44 -4.38 -18.74
CA LEU A 207 1.42 -4.91 -17.82
C LEU A 207 1.96 -5.35 -16.44
N ASP A 208 3.27 -5.28 -16.20
CA ASP A 208 3.86 -5.60 -14.89
C ASP A 208 3.41 -4.60 -13.82
N LYS A 209 2.36 -4.99 -13.12
CA LYS A 209 1.79 -4.30 -11.96
C LYS A 209 2.17 -5.04 -10.68
N THR A 210 3.45 -5.42 -10.56
CA THR A 210 3.97 -5.96 -9.31
C THR A 210 3.60 -5.02 -8.19
N ALA A 211 2.83 -5.51 -7.22
CA ALA A 211 2.41 -4.67 -6.12
C ALA A 211 2.26 -5.43 -4.80
N ILE A 212 2.56 -4.74 -3.71
CA ILE A 212 2.29 -5.22 -2.35
C ILE A 212 1.48 -4.15 -1.64
N ARG A 213 0.30 -4.53 -1.16
CA ARG A 213 -0.69 -3.62 -0.58
C ARG A 213 -1.20 -4.15 0.75
N VAL A 214 -1.52 -3.22 1.64
CA VAL A 214 -2.27 -3.51 2.87
C VAL A 214 -3.66 -2.92 2.68
N LEU A 215 -4.67 -3.78 2.68
CA LEU A 215 -6.06 -3.41 2.41
C LEU A 215 -6.85 -3.50 3.70
N ASN A 216 -7.84 -2.63 3.90
CA ASN A 216 -8.93 -2.94 4.83
C ASN A 216 -9.51 -4.32 4.47
N ALA A 217 -9.59 -5.22 5.46
CA ALA A 217 -9.92 -6.62 5.25
C ALA A 217 -11.32 -6.85 4.62
N GLN A 218 -12.22 -5.86 4.69
CA GLN A 218 -13.52 -5.90 4.04
C GLN A 218 -13.43 -5.80 2.52
N ILE A 219 -12.43 -5.08 1.98
CA ILE A 219 -12.33 -4.81 0.53
C ILE A 219 -12.32 -6.11 -0.28
N PRO A 220 -11.39 -7.06 -0.03
CA PRO A 220 -11.32 -8.26 -0.86
C PRO A 220 -12.46 -9.24 -0.55
N ARG A 221 -13.05 -9.17 0.66
CA ARG A 221 -14.21 -9.99 1.05
C ARG A 221 -15.47 -9.60 0.26
N THR A 222 -15.60 -8.35 -0.17
CA THR A 222 -16.77 -7.89 -0.96
C THR A 222 -16.50 -7.90 -2.46
N SER A 223 -15.40 -7.31 -2.93
CA SER A 223 -15.16 -7.10 -4.36
C SER A 223 -13.66 -7.00 -4.67
N ASN A 224 -13.21 -7.74 -5.68
CA ASN A 224 -11.88 -7.56 -6.28
C ASN A 224 -11.87 -6.47 -7.37
N ASN A 225 -13.05 -6.02 -7.81
CA ASN A 225 -13.21 -4.85 -8.68
C ASN A 225 -13.43 -3.55 -7.87
N TYR A 226 -12.92 -3.47 -6.65
CA TYR A 226 -13.15 -2.35 -5.73
C TYR A 226 -12.75 -0.95 -6.24
N ARG A 227 -11.91 -0.88 -7.29
CA ARG A 227 -11.52 0.36 -7.97
C ARG A 227 -12.40 0.71 -9.17
N ASP A 228 -13.36 -0.14 -9.56
CA ASP A 228 -14.31 0.17 -10.62
C ASP A 228 -15.26 1.29 -10.17
N LYS A 229 -15.39 2.33 -11.01
CA LYS A 229 -16.25 3.49 -10.72
C LYS A 229 -17.71 3.20 -11.02
N ASP A 230 -17.97 2.28 -11.93
CA ASP A 230 -19.34 1.90 -12.30
C ASP A 230 -19.99 1.01 -11.22
N ASN A 231 -19.18 0.47 -10.29
CA ASN A 231 -19.59 -0.42 -9.21
C ASN A 231 -19.08 0.05 -7.83
N ALA A 232 -19.01 1.37 -7.64
CA ALA A 232 -18.42 1.98 -6.44
C ALA A 232 -19.08 1.53 -5.12
N ASP A 233 -20.37 1.18 -5.14
CA ASP A 233 -21.14 0.74 -3.97
C ASP A 233 -20.82 -0.70 -3.53
N CYS A 234 -20.05 -1.44 -4.33
CA CYS A 234 -19.67 -2.82 -4.04
C CYS A 234 -18.40 -2.96 -3.19
N SER A 235 -17.80 -1.84 -2.78
CA SER A 235 -16.66 -1.83 -1.87
C SER A 235 -16.64 -0.57 -1.04
N CYS A 236 -16.21 -0.70 0.21
CA CYS A 236 -15.92 0.45 1.06
C CYS A 236 -14.72 1.28 0.58
N TRP A 237 -13.93 0.77 -0.38
CA TRP A 237 -12.73 1.45 -0.85
C TRP A 237 -13.04 2.87 -1.32
N ARG A 238 -14.06 3.04 -2.18
CA ARG A 238 -14.47 4.33 -2.74
C ARG A 238 -14.95 5.33 -1.68
N SER A 239 -15.52 4.84 -0.58
CA SER A 239 -15.95 5.67 0.54
C SER A 239 -14.82 5.97 1.52
N GLY A 240 -13.65 5.34 1.38
CA GLY A 240 -12.42 5.70 2.07
C GLY A 240 -12.00 4.75 3.18
N CYS A 241 -12.42 3.48 3.17
CA CYS A 241 -12.05 2.52 4.22
C CYS A 241 -10.57 2.12 4.25
N GLY A 242 -9.80 2.50 3.23
CA GLY A 242 -8.34 2.49 3.26
C GLY A 242 -7.67 1.39 2.45
N GLU A 243 -6.67 1.77 1.66
CA GLU A 243 -5.64 0.91 1.09
C GLU A 243 -4.29 1.61 1.23
N PHE A 244 -3.26 0.90 1.69
CA PHE A 244 -1.88 1.36 1.61
C PHE A 244 -1.11 0.53 0.60
N ALA A 245 -0.93 1.06 -0.61
CA ALA A 245 -0.06 0.47 -1.61
C ALA A 245 1.38 0.77 -1.23
N VAL A 246 2.09 -0.24 -0.75
CA VAL A 246 3.40 -0.08 -0.12
C VAL A 246 4.50 -0.16 -1.16
N PHE A 247 4.48 -1.23 -1.94
CA PHE A 247 5.38 -1.43 -3.05
C PHE A 247 4.52 -1.36 -4.31
N GLU A 248 4.47 -0.22 -4.98
CA GLU A 248 3.88 -0.09 -6.31
C GLU A 248 4.81 0.71 -7.25
N PRO A 249 5.04 0.26 -8.49
CA PRO A 249 5.92 0.96 -9.43
C PRO A 249 5.36 2.33 -9.83
N MET A 250 6.20 3.37 -9.81
CA MET A 250 5.78 4.76 -10.09
C MET A 250 5.19 4.98 -11.48
N HIS A 251 5.70 4.28 -12.49
CA HIS A 251 5.30 4.42 -13.88
C HIS A 251 5.85 3.23 -14.68
N LYS A 252 5.26 2.95 -15.85
CA LYS A 252 5.76 1.93 -16.79
C LYS A 252 7.24 2.12 -17.18
N ASP A 253 7.73 3.36 -17.16
CA ASP A 253 9.14 3.68 -17.50
C ASP A 253 10.09 3.61 -16.29
N TYR A 254 9.54 3.45 -15.09
CA TYR A 254 10.28 3.42 -13.82
C TYR A 254 9.88 2.21 -12.96
N ARG A 255 9.77 1.03 -13.58
CA ARG A 255 9.26 -0.22 -12.97
C ARG A 255 10.04 -0.75 -11.77
N ARG A 256 11.27 -0.28 -11.57
CA ARG A 256 12.08 -0.62 -10.38
C ARG A 256 11.94 0.39 -9.25
N ARG A 257 11.27 1.53 -9.48
CA ARG A 257 11.07 2.58 -8.49
C ARG A 257 9.72 2.39 -7.84
N PHE A 258 9.72 1.79 -6.66
CA PHE A 258 8.52 1.51 -5.88
C PHE A 258 8.22 2.66 -4.94
N ARG A 259 6.98 3.12 -4.94
CA ARG A 259 6.56 4.34 -4.26
C ARG A 259 5.27 4.09 -3.48
N PRO A 260 5.31 4.21 -2.14
CA PRO A 260 4.12 4.05 -1.32
C PRO A 260 3.07 5.15 -1.55
N THR A 261 1.81 4.74 -1.63
CA THR A 261 0.63 5.61 -1.73
C THR A 261 -0.45 5.13 -0.76
N LEU A 262 -0.93 6.04 0.08
CA LEU A 262 -2.12 5.83 0.90
C LEU A 262 -3.36 6.26 0.12
N TYR A 263 -4.29 5.34 -0.09
CA TYR A 263 -5.58 5.58 -0.71
C TYR A 263 -6.67 5.59 0.35
N ASP A 264 -6.98 6.79 0.81
CA ASP A 264 -8.07 7.10 1.72
C ASP A 264 -8.59 8.51 1.42
N ARG A 265 -9.42 9.06 2.32
CA ARG A 265 -9.95 10.42 2.21
C ARG A 265 -9.21 11.43 3.08
N GLN A 266 -8.01 11.12 3.56
CA GLN A 266 -7.25 12.04 4.39
C GLN A 266 -6.81 13.25 3.56
N HIS A 267 -7.46 14.40 3.78
CA HIS A 267 -7.18 15.66 3.09
C HIS A 267 -7.27 15.62 1.55
N THR A 268 -8.01 14.67 0.99
CA THR A 268 -8.28 14.56 -0.45
C THR A 268 -9.67 14.00 -0.70
N ASP A 269 -10.38 14.56 -1.69
CA ASP A 269 -11.59 13.96 -2.25
C ASP A 269 -11.26 13.09 -3.49
N ASP A 270 -10.03 13.21 -4.00
CA ASP A 270 -9.50 12.36 -5.07
C ASP A 270 -8.83 11.13 -4.47
N ILE A 271 -9.64 10.11 -4.21
CA ILE A 271 -9.14 8.83 -3.72
C ILE A 271 -8.32 8.07 -4.77
N ASP A 272 -8.51 8.32 -6.07
CA ASP A 272 -7.69 7.66 -7.11
C ASP A 272 -6.26 8.22 -7.12
N GLY A 273 -6.10 9.51 -6.82
CA GLY A 273 -4.80 10.17 -6.72
C GLY A 273 -4.01 9.78 -5.47
N GLY A 274 -4.71 9.59 -4.34
CA GLY A 274 -4.11 9.17 -3.08
C GLY A 274 -3.04 10.10 -2.50
N ASN A 275 -2.52 9.71 -1.34
CA ASN A 275 -1.51 10.40 -0.56
C ASN A 275 -0.12 9.78 -0.76
N THR A 276 0.52 10.06 -1.88
CA THR A 276 1.85 9.51 -2.20
C THR A 276 3.03 10.22 -1.50
N ILE A 277 4.04 9.48 -1.02
CA ILE A 277 5.29 10.04 -0.46
C ILE A 277 6.25 10.54 -1.55
N ASP A 278 6.94 11.66 -1.35
CA ASP A 278 7.93 12.18 -2.28
C ASP A 278 9.31 11.50 -2.12
N GLY A 279 9.36 10.21 -2.43
CA GLY A 279 10.51 9.32 -2.39
C GLY A 279 10.15 7.96 -3.01
N TYR A 280 11.14 7.18 -3.42
CA TYR A 280 10.93 5.81 -3.90
C TYR A 280 12.03 4.90 -3.37
N THR A 281 11.79 3.60 -3.36
CA THR A 281 12.84 2.59 -3.20
C THR A 281 13.10 1.93 -4.54
N ASN A 282 14.38 1.78 -4.89
CA ASN A 282 14.79 0.97 -6.02
C ASN A 282 14.82 -0.51 -5.61
N ILE A 283 14.02 -1.33 -6.28
CA ILE A 283 13.96 -2.77 -6.06
C ILE A 283 14.71 -3.46 -7.21
N GLY A 284 15.74 -4.21 -6.83
CA GLY A 284 16.61 -4.92 -7.75
C GLY A 284 15.98 -6.18 -8.35
N ASP A 285 16.83 -6.95 -9.01
CA ASP A 285 16.53 -8.33 -9.39
C ASP A 285 17.09 -9.24 -8.28
N GLY A 286 16.35 -10.28 -7.90
CA GLY A 286 16.72 -11.19 -6.81
C GLY A 286 15.89 -11.02 -5.54
N ASP A 287 16.35 -11.64 -4.45
CA ASP A 287 15.67 -11.63 -3.16
C ASP A 287 15.71 -10.24 -2.52
N VAL A 288 14.55 -9.81 -2.07
CA VAL A 288 14.33 -8.53 -1.43
C VAL A 288 13.57 -8.78 -0.14
N SER A 289 14.10 -8.28 0.96
CA SER A 289 13.35 -8.13 2.19
C SER A 289 12.55 -6.83 2.13
N GLY A 290 11.32 -6.88 2.64
CA GLY A 290 10.45 -5.74 2.83
C GLY A 290 9.76 -5.82 4.18
N ALA A 291 9.47 -4.67 4.79
CA ALA A 291 8.63 -4.62 5.97
C ALA A 291 7.76 -3.37 6.02
N ILE A 292 6.64 -3.47 6.73
CA ILE A 292 5.64 -2.41 6.91
C ILE A 292 5.32 -2.35 8.39
N LEU A 293 5.70 -1.26 9.04
CA LEU A 293 5.33 -0.96 10.42
C LEU A 293 4.19 0.04 10.42
N PHE A 294 3.12 -0.28 11.14
CA PHE A 294 2.16 0.67 11.69
C PHE A 294 2.46 0.77 13.18
N ALA A 295 3.06 1.88 13.64
CA ALA A 295 3.28 2.12 15.07
C ALA A 295 2.01 2.66 15.72
N ALA A 296 1.84 2.45 17.03
CA ALA A 296 0.61 2.80 17.75
C ALA A 296 0.32 4.31 17.80
N ASP A 297 1.30 5.16 17.47
CA ASP A 297 1.18 6.63 17.45
C ASP A 297 0.90 7.24 16.07
N GLY A 298 0.62 6.40 15.05
CA GLY A 298 0.35 6.89 13.70
C GLY A 298 1.60 7.18 12.88
N THR A 299 2.76 6.69 13.34
CA THR A 299 3.95 6.58 12.53
C THR A 299 3.89 5.29 11.70
N VAL A 300 3.87 5.40 10.38
CA VAL A 300 3.95 4.25 9.47
C VAL A 300 5.30 4.26 8.76
N VAL A 301 5.99 3.13 8.72
CA VAL A 301 7.33 3.01 8.10
C VAL A 301 7.34 1.85 7.12
N VAL A 302 7.79 2.15 5.91
CA VAL A 302 8.13 1.15 4.89
C VAL A 302 9.64 0.96 4.89
N PHE A 303 10.06 -0.27 5.18
CA PHE A 303 11.44 -0.71 5.14
C PHE A 303 11.67 -1.54 3.89
N SER A 304 12.81 -1.31 3.26
CA SER A 304 13.21 -2.07 2.07
C SER A 304 14.70 -2.34 2.10
N ASN A 305 15.12 -3.44 1.46
CA ASN A 305 16.53 -3.82 1.35
C ASN A 305 17.17 -4.01 2.75
N GLY A 306 18.49 -3.86 2.88
CA GLY A 306 19.30 -4.20 4.07
C GLY A 306 18.79 -3.79 5.46
N ASN A 307 17.86 -2.84 5.56
CA ASN A 307 17.17 -2.51 6.82
C ASN A 307 16.19 -3.61 7.24
N SER A 308 15.37 -4.08 6.31
CA SER A 308 14.40 -5.15 6.55
C SER A 308 15.05 -6.52 6.72
N ASP A 309 16.28 -6.73 6.25
CA ASP A 309 17.04 -7.97 6.51
C ASP A 309 17.25 -8.21 8.00
N GLN A 310 17.32 -7.14 8.81
CA GLN A 310 17.41 -7.22 10.27
C GLN A 310 16.10 -7.71 10.93
N LEU A 311 14.98 -7.61 10.21
CA LEU A 311 13.65 -8.00 10.67
C LEU A 311 13.27 -9.41 10.20
N VAL A 312 13.90 -9.94 9.15
CA VAL A 312 13.66 -11.31 8.70
C VAL A 312 14.48 -12.30 9.53
N THR A 313 13.99 -12.61 10.73
CA THR A 313 14.62 -13.58 11.64
C THR A 313 13.64 -14.70 12.01
N ASN A 314 14.18 -15.88 12.34
CA ASN A 314 13.38 -16.97 12.92
C ASN A 314 13.13 -16.78 14.43
N ASP A 315 13.73 -15.77 15.05
CA ASP A 315 13.58 -15.44 16.47
C ASP A 315 12.45 -14.44 16.71
N ASP A 316 12.04 -14.33 17.98
CA ASP A 316 11.04 -13.36 18.45
C ASP A 316 11.37 -11.92 18.03
N MET A 317 10.31 -11.18 17.71
CA MET A 317 10.40 -9.76 17.36
C MET A 317 10.62 -8.92 18.62
N THR A 318 11.50 -7.92 18.53
CA THR A 318 11.78 -7.01 19.65
C THR A 318 11.77 -5.56 19.19
N SER A 319 11.46 -4.66 20.12
CA SER A 319 11.48 -3.22 19.87
C SER A 319 12.87 -2.73 19.41
N ALA A 320 13.94 -3.32 19.95
CA ALA A 320 15.31 -3.03 19.54
C ALA A 320 15.58 -3.38 18.06
N LYS A 321 15.08 -4.51 17.56
CA LYS A 321 15.22 -4.88 16.13
C LYS A 321 14.50 -3.88 15.23
N VAL A 322 13.27 -3.51 15.58
CA VAL A 322 12.46 -2.57 14.79
C VAL A 322 13.07 -1.17 14.80
N ASN A 323 13.53 -0.69 15.95
CA ASN A 323 14.23 0.60 16.07
C ASN A 323 15.53 0.61 15.26
N ALA A 324 16.35 -0.44 15.38
CA ALA A 324 17.61 -0.55 14.64
C ALA A 324 17.39 -0.55 13.11
N ALA A 325 16.34 -1.21 12.62
CA ALA A 325 15.98 -1.18 11.20
C ALA A 325 15.56 0.24 10.72
N ALA A 326 15.06 1.09 11.61
CA ALA A 326 14.62 2.45 11.30
C ALA A 326 15.71 3.52 11.41
N ASP A 327 16.82 3.21 12.10
CA ASP A 327 17.88 4.16 12.45
C ASP A 327 18.81 4.55 11.28
N ASP A 328 18.68 3.94 10.08
CA ASP A 328 19.38 4.41 8.87
C ASP A 328 18.75 5.68 8.28
N ILE A 329 18.82 6.76 9.05
CA ILE A 329 18.25 8.08 8.78
C ILE A 329 18.85 8.72 7.51
N LYS A 330 20.06 8.30 7.08
CA LYS A 330 20.77 8.93 5.94
C LYS A 330 20.03 8.80 4.61
N LYS A 331 19.14 7.80 4.49
CA LYS A 331 18.27 7.60 3.31
C LYS A 331 16.79 7.55 3.67
N LYS A 332 16.38 8.23 4.75
CA LYS A 332 14.99 8.35 5.17
C LYS A 332 14.28 9.49 4.44
N ARG A 333 13.03 9.25 4.03
CA ARG A 333 12.08 10.33 3.64
C ARG A 333 10.88 10.26 4.54
N VAL A 334 10.47 11.41 5.06
CA VAL A 334 9.27 11.55 5.87
C VAL A 334 8.23 12.35 5.09
N LYS A 335 7.00 11.86 5.03
CA LYS A 335 5.80 12.63 4.67
C LYS A 335 4.95 12.79 5.92
N ASP A 336 4.56 14.01 6.20
CA ASP A 336 3.62 14.34 7.27
C ASP A 336 2.26 14.59 6.63
N LEU A 337 1.29 13.73 6.89
CA LEU A 337 0.00 13.77 6.19
C LEU A 337 -0.89 14.93 6.66
N ASN A 338 -0.71 15.42 7.90
CA ASN A 338 -1.38 16.63 8.38
C ASN A 338 -0.92 17.90 7.66
N LYS A 339 0.23 17.85 6.98
CA LYS A 339 0.70 18.95 6.12
C LYS A 339 0.14 18.73 4.73
N LYS A 340 -0.74 19.64 4.29
CA LYS A 340 -1.19 19.71 2.89
C LYS A 340 0.03 19.57 1.98
N SER A 341 -0.05 18.69 0.99
CA SER A 341 0.96 18.64 -0.07
C SER A 341 1.15 20.07 -0.58
N GLY A 342 2.39 20.57 -0.54
CA GLY A 342 2.68 21.92 -1.00
C GLY A 342 2.07 22.08 -2.37
N LYS A 343 1.13 23.04 -2.50
CA LYS A 343 0.23 23.18 -3.66
C LYS A 343 0.92 22.75 -4.95
N GLY A 344 0.40 21.68 -5.57
CA GLY A 344 0.47 21.55 -7.00
C GLY A 344 0.08 22.91 -7.59
N ASN A 345 1.01 23.47 -8.36
CA ASN A 345 1.10 24.86 -8.80
C ASN A 345 -0.19 25.36 -9.49
N LYS A 346 -1.22 25.75 -8.73
CA LYS A 346 -2.43 26.44 -9.24
C LYS A 346 -2.74 27.77 -8.57
N ASP A 347 -2.04 28.14 -7.51
CA ASP A 347 -2.17 29.47 -6.89
C ASP A 347 -0.79 30.13 -6.68
N ARG A 348 -0.23 30.69 -7.75
CA ARG A 348 0.70 31.82 -7.64
C ARG A 348 0.10 33.00 -8.38
N LYS A 349 -0.75 33.77 -7.69
CA LYS A 349 -0.85 35.21 -8.01
C LYS A 349 0.55 35.78 -7.77
N GLY A 350 1.14 36.30 -8.84
CA GLY A 350 2.56 36.67 -8.88
C GLY A 350 2.93 37.69 -7.80
N ALA A 351 3.91 37.34 -6.99
CA ALA A 351 4.78 38.33 -6.38
C ALA A 351 5.95 38.51 -7.36
N ALA A 352 5.92 39.61 -8.12
CA ALA A 352 7.02 40.00 -8.97
C ALA A 352 8.19 40.47 -8.08
N ALA A 353 9.25 39.68 -7.96
CA ALA A 353 10.54 40.17 -7.49
C ALA A 353 11.38 40.50 -8.73
N GLY A 354 11.59 41.79 -8.99
CA GLY A 354 12.46 42.24 -10.07
C GLY A 354 13.91 41.97 -9.72
N LEU A 355 14.60 41.16 -10.55
CA LEU A 355 16.05 41.00 -10.50
C LEU A 355 16.65 41.67 -11.74
N THR A 356 17.34 42.79 -11.55
CA THR A 356 18.06 43.49 -12.62
C THR A 356 19.42 42.83 -12.80
N VAL A 357 19.63 42.11 -13.91
CA VAL A 357 20.94 41.53 -14.25
C VAL A 357 21.56 42.32 -15.41
N PRO A 358 22.82 42.79 -15.31
CA PRO A 358 23.49 43.50 -16.40
C PRO A 358 23.72 42.57 -17.60
N ARG A 359 23.67 43.14 -18.82
CA ARG A 359 23.70 42.45 -20.13
C ARG A 359 24.87 41.49 -20.40
N VAL A 360 25.90 41.44 -19.56
CA VAL A 360 27.15 40.70 -19.86
C VAL A 360 27.07 39.22 -19.45
N THR A 361 26.14 38.83 -18.58
CA THR A 361 26.04 37.43 -18.09
C THR A 361 25.04 36.56 -18.86
N LEU A 362 24.34 37.11 -19.86
CA LEU A 362 23.30 36.39 -20.61
C LEU A 362 23.88 35.39 -21.64
N ALA A 363 25.12 35.60 -22.09
CA ALA A 363 25.76 34.73 -23.08
C ALA A 363 26.27 33.40 -22.48
N VAL A 364 26.55 33.35 -21.17
CA VAL A 364 27.09 32.14 -20.51
C VAL A 364 25.96 31.19 -20.06
N ALA A 365 24.79 31.72 -19.70
CA ALA A 365 23.67 30.90 -19.22
C ALA A 365 22.94 30.14 -20.34
N VAL A 366 22.95 30.64 -21.58
CA VAL A 366 22.28 29.97 -22.72
C VAL A 366 23.15 28.85 -23.30
N ALA A 367 24.49 28.97 -23.23
CA ALA A 367 25.40 27.91 -23.69
C ALA A 367 25.37 26.65 -22.81
N ALA A 368 25.08 26.80 -21.51
CA ALA A 368 25.02 25.67 -20.58
C ALA A 368 23.72 24.84 -20.70
N MET A 369 22.64 25.39 -21.26
CA MET A 369 21.37 24.66 -21.42
C MET A 369 21.28 23.80 -22.70
N LEU A 370 22.12 24.03 -23.71
CA LEU A 370 22.15 23.17 -24.90
C LEU A 370 23.08 21.96 -24.78
N ALA A 371 23.85 21.81 -23.71
CA ALA A 371 24.79 20.70 -23.52
C ALA A 371 24.24 19.53 -22.68
N CYS A 372 22.94 19.52 -22.35
CA CYS A 372 22.29 18.42 -21.61
C CYS A 372 21.14 17.75 -22.38
N VAL A 373 21.07 17.95 -23.69
CA VAL A 373 20.22 17.16 -24.60
C VAL A 373 21.08 16.60 -25.73
N VAL A 374 21.93 15.64 -25.38
CA VAL A 374 22.30 14.46 -26.19
C VAL A 374 22.46 13.29 -25.23
#